data_AF-A0A645AAD7-F1
#
_entry.id   AF-A0A645AAD7-F1
#
_cell.length_a   1.000
_cell.length_b   1.000
_cell.length_c   1.000
_cell.angle_alpha   90.00
_cell.angle_beta   90.00
_cell.angle_gamma   90.00
#
_symmetry.space_group_name_H-M   'P 1'
#
loop_
_entity.id
_entity.type
_entity.pdbx_description
1 polymer ?
#
loop_
_entity_poly.entity_id
_entity_poly.type
_entity_poly.pdbx_seq_one_letter_code
_entity_poly.pdbx_strand_id
1 'polypeptide(L)'
;MKYIRKNSAGITEERPSSPYMGTAWYEERGWLPYAGTLPLDRLNVEGCTVVELPAPETVQEPRIFSKLKIFENLDTLGFWKELGPKIEAAGGEYWQLANDVREDHPKFQAVLADLSAFAASRGLDINEFLDKCVMEV
;
A
#
# COMPACT_ATOMS: atom_id res chain seq x y z
N MET A 1 -10.14 7.43 -28.92
CA MET A 1 -11.23 6.43 -28.82
C MET A 1 -10.62 5.04 -28.94
N LYS A 2 -10.98 4.13 -28.03
CA LYS A 2 -10.53 2.72 -28.07
C LYS A 2 -11.74 1.80 -28.00
N TYR A 3 -11.56 0.55 -28.39
CA TYR A 3 -12.59 -0.48 -28.37
C TYR A 3 -12.23 -1.53 -27.33
N ILE A 4 -13.19 -1.89 -26.49
CA ILE A 4 -13.00 -2.81 -25.36
C ILE A 4 -13.88 -4.03 -25.56
N ARG A 5 -13.34 -5.22 -25.33
CA ARG A 5 -14.09 -6.47 -25.36
C ARG A 5 -13.69 -7.38 -24.22
N LYS A 6 -14.67 -8.07 -23.64
CA LYS A 6 -14.47 -9.18 -22.69
C LYS A 6 -14.56 -10.51 -23.42
N ASN A 7 -13.56 -11.35 -23.24
CA ASN A 7 -13.51 -12.71 -23.77
C ASN A 7 -13.10 -13.68 -22.65
N SER A 8 -12.91 -14.96 -22.97
CA SER A 8 -12.51 -15.99 -22.00
C SER A 8 -11.14 -15.76 -21.36
N ALA A 9 -10.26 -14.97 -21.99
CA ALA A 9 -8.95 -14.60 -21.48
C ALA A 9 -8.95 -13.29 -20.66
N GLY A 10 -10.07 -12.57 -20.59
CA GLY A 10 -10.23 -11.33 -19.84
C GLY A 10 -10.69 -10.14 -20.69
N ILE A 11 -10.34 -8.93 -20.24
CA ILE A 11 -10.64 -7.69 -20.94
C ILE A 11 -9.51 -7.38 -21.93
N THR A 12 -9.85 -6.97 -23.14
CA THR A 12 -8.92 -6.65 -24.24
C THR A 12 -9.23 -5.27 -24.80
N GLU A 13 -8.18 -4.53 -25.20
CA GLU A 13 -8.33 -3.27 -25.92
C GLU A 13 -7.80 -3.36 -27.35
N GLU A 14 -8.51 -2.69 -28.27
CA GLU A 14 -8.05 -2.44 -29.63
C GLU A 14 -8.16 -0.94 -29.93
N ARG A 15 -7.09 -0.37 -30.48
CA ARG A 15 -7.11 1.00 -31.00
C ARG A 15 -7.25 0.90 -32.51
N PRO A 16 -8.20 1.62 -33.14
CA PRO A 16 -8.32 1.62 -34.59
C PRO A 16 -7.01 2.09 -35.21
N SER A 17 -6.27 1.17 -35.80
CA SER A 17 -5.02 1.47 -36.52
C SER A 17 -5.30 1.88 -37.96
N SER A 18 -6.50 1.61 -38.46
CA SER A 18 -6.90 1.81 -39.85
C SER A 18 -8.29 2.43 -39.95
N PRO A 19 -8.46 3.53 -40.72
CA PRO A 19 -9.73 4.25 -40.83
C PRO A 19 -10.82 3.49 -41.60
N TYR A 20 -10.50 2.33 -42.19
CA TYR A 20 -11.43 1.54 -42.98
C TYR A 20 -12.40 0.69 -42.15
N MET A 21 -12.12 0.45 -40.87
CA MET A 21 -13.02 -0.30 -39.98
C MET A 21 -13.88 0.68 -39.18
N GLY A 22 -15.11 0.90 -39.65
CA GLY A 22 -16.09 1.75 -38.96
C GLY A 22 -16.61 1.13 -37.67
N THR A 23 -17.25 1.94 -36.82
CA THR A 23 -17.81 1.52 -35.51
C THR A 23 -18.74 0.30 -35.61
N ALA A 24 -19.54 0.21 -36.68
CA ALA A 24 -20.43 -0.93 -36.93
C ALA A 24 -19.68 -2.28 -37.02
N TRP A 25 -18.48 -2.31 -37.63
CA TRP A 25 -17.68 -3.54 -37.75
C TRP A 25 -17.22 -4.07 -36.39
N TYR A 26 -16.87 -3.13 -35.49
CA TYR A 26 -16.43 -3.41 -34.14
C TYR A 26 -17.61 -3.91 -33.29
N GLU A 27 -18.75 -3.22 -33.34
CA GLU A 27 -19.97 -3.59 -32.61
C GLU A 27 -20.49 -4.98 -33.03
N GLU A 28 -20.51 -5.30 -34.33
CA GLU A 28 -20.86 -6.64 -34.85
C GLU A 28 -19.98 -7.76 -34.29
N ARG A 29 -18.75 -7.43 -33.87
CA ARG A 29 -17.76 -8.38 -33.32
C ARG A 29 -17.70 -8.34 -31.80
N GLY A 30 -18.66 -7.68 -31.16
CA GLY A 30 -18.78 -7.57 -29.71
C GLY A 30 -17.77 -6.61 -29.08
N TRP A 31 -17.18 -5.71 -29.86
CA TRP A 31 -16.34 -4.64 -29.32
C TRP A 31 -17.18 -3.44 -28.96
N LEU A 32 -16.93 -2.87 -27.78
CA LEU A 32 -17.66 -1.73 -27.27
C LEU A 32 -16.79 -0.46 -27.35
N PRO A 33 -17.31 0.65 -27.87
CA PRO A 33 -16.58 1.90 -27.89
C PRO A 33 -16.35 2.43 -26.47
N TYR A 34 -15.13 2.89 -26.20
CA TYR A 34 -14.77 3.57 -24.97
C TYR A 34 -13.99 4.86 -25.28
N ALA A 35 -14.53 5.98 -24.80
CA ALA A 35 -13.98 7.31 -25.01
C ALA A 35 -13.17 7.83 -23.81
N GLY A 36 -13.18 7.12 -22.68
CA GLY A 36 -12.44 7.53 -21.50
C GLY A 36 -10.94 7.25 -21.60
N THR A 37 -10.22 7.63 -20.53
CA THR A 37 -8.75 7.60 -20.47
C THR A 37 -8.19 6.52 -19.55
N LEU A 38 -9.05 5.77 -18.84
CA LEU A 38 -8.58 4.78 -17.87
C LEU A 38 -7.83 3.63 -18.55
N PRO A 39 -6.79 3.08 -17.88
CA PRO A 39 -6.06 1.91 -18.35
C PRO A 39 -6.95 0.65 -18.34
N LEU A 40 -6.54 -0.40 -19.05
CA LEU A 40 -7.36 -1.60 -19.30
C LEU A 40 -7.75 -2.37 -18.03
N ASP A 41 -6.85 -2.40 -17.05
CA ASP A 41 -7.02 -2.99 -15.71
C ASP A 41 -8.06 -2.25 -14.86
N ARG A 42 -8.42 -1.02 -15.26
CA ARG A 42 -9.47 -0.20 -14.65
C ARG A 42 -10.80 -0.29 -15.39
N LEU A 43 -10.94 -1.23 -16.33
CA LEU A 43 -12.15 -1.40 -17.13
C LEU A 43 -12.70 -2.81 -16.98
N ASN A 44 -14.01 -2.93 -17.02
CA ASN A 44 -14.73 -4.19 -17.15
C ASN A 44 -15.82 -4.05 -18.21
N VAL A 45 -16.40 -5.16 -18.64
CA VAL A 45 -17.58 -5.18 -19.50
C VAL A 45 -18.70 -5.92 -18.79
N GLU A 46 -19.83 -5.24 -18.66
CA GLU A 46 -21.06 -5.78 -18.07
C GLU A 46 -22.19 -5.62 -19.09
N GLY A 47 -22.70 -6.75 -19.58
CA GLY A 47 -23.65 -6.76 -20.70
C GLY A 47 -23.06 -6.10 -21.94
N CYS A 48 -23.70 -5.02 -22.40
CA CYS A 48 -23.30 -4.26 -23.60
C CYS A 48 -22.60 -2.92 -23.27
N THR A 49 -22.08 -2.76 -22.05
CA THR A 49 -21.46 -1.49 -21.61
C THR A 49 -20.08 -1.70 -21.01
N VAL A 50 -19.16 -0.76 -21.27
CA VAL A 50 -17.87 -0.68 -20.58
C VAL A 50 -18.07 0.04 -19.25
N VAL A 51 -17.66 -0.61 -18.17
CA VAL A 51 -17.74 -0.10 -16.79
C VAL A 51 -16.35 0.29 -16.32
N GLU A 52 -16.23 1.48 -15.73
CA GLU A 52 -15.00 1.93 -15.10
C GLU A 52 -14.92 1.42 -13.66
N LEU A 53 -13.84 0.72 -13.34
CA LEU A 53 -13.57 0.22 -12.00
C LEU A 53 -13.05 1.35 -11.12
N PRO A 54 -13.33 1.35 -9.80
CA PRO A 54 -12.74 2.30 -8.86
C PRO A 54 -11.22 2.23 -8.89
N ALA A 55 -10.57 3.28 -8.38
CA ALA A 55 -9.12 3.27 -8.25
C ALA A 55 -8.70 2.08 -7.39
N PRO A 56 -7.64 1.34 -7.77
CA PRO A 56 -7.04 0.39 -6.86
C PRO A 56 -6.72 1.17 -5.59
N GLU A 57 -7.14 0.63 -4.44
CA GLU A 57 -6.69 1.16 -3.17
C GLU A 57 -5.16 1.11 -3.20
N THR A 58 -4.53 2.28 -3.13
CA THR A 58 -3.08 2.36 -2.85
C THR A 58 -2.89 1.77 -1.47
N VAL A 59 -2.63 0.47 -1.40
CA VAL A 59 -2.13 -0.18 -0.20
C VAL A 59 -0.75 0.44 0.01
N GLN A 60 -0.65 1.42 0.90
CA GLN A 60 0.65 1.91 1.33
C GLN A 60 1.41 0.71 1.88
N GLU A 61 2.60 0.46 1.34
CA GLU A 61 3.45 -0.58 1.91
C GLU A 61 3.74 -0.22 3.38
N PRO A 62 3.61 -1.19 4.29
CA PRO A 62 3.82 -0.94 5.71
C PRO A 62 5.26 -0.47 5.93
N ARG A 63 5.44 0.58 6.73
CA ARG A 63 6.77 1.13 7.03
C ARG A 63 7.63 0.05 7.67
N ILE A 64 8.90 0.02 7.28
CA ILE A 64 9.92 -0.84 7.90
C ILE A 64 10.82 0.05 8.73
N PHE A 65 10.97 -0.24 10.01
CA PHE A 65 11.77 0.53 10.94
C PHE A 65 13.05 -0.22 11.33
N SER A 66 14.14 0.52 11.49
CA SER A 66 15.38 0.01 12.06
C SER A 66 15.28 -0.07 13.57
N LYS A 67 15.49 -1.24 14.15
CA LYS A 67 15.58 -1.39 15.61
C LYS A 67 16.73 -0.59 16.22
N LEU A 68 17.85 -0.50 15.49
CA LEU A 68 19.00 0.26 15.93
C LEU A 68 18.65 1.75 16.02
N LYS A 69 18.01 2.32 15.00
CA LYS A 69 17.55 3.72 15.03
C LYS A 69 16.54 3.97 16.15
N ILE A 70 15.61 3.02 16.40
CA ILE A 70 14.67 3.11 17.52
C ILE A 70 15.43 3.17 18.85
N PHE A 71 16.38 2.25 19.06
CA PHE A 71 17.23 2.23 20.25
C PHE A 71 18.02 3.53 20.42
N GLU A 72 18.75 3.97 19.40
CA GLU A 72 19.59 5.17 19.45
C GLU A 72 18.78 6.43 19.75
N ASN A 73 17.62 6.59 19.12
CA ASN A 73 16.74 7.73 19.38
C ASN A 73 16.17 7.69 20.80
N LEU A 74 15.76 6.52 21.31
CA LEU A 74 15.29 6.38 22.70
C LEU A 74 16.39 6.62 23.72
N ASP A 75 17.62 6.17 23.45
CA ASP A 75 18.76 6.37 24.35
C ASP A 75 19.22 7.84 24.36
N THR A 76 19.24 8.49 23.19
CA THR A 76 19.51 9.93 23.05
C THR A 76 18.52 10.78 23.84
N LEU A 77 17.25 10.38 23.86
CA LEU A 77 16.22 11.03 24.65
C LEU A 77 16.25 10.64 26.14
N GLY A 78 17.11 9.69 26.53
CA GLY A 78 17.23 9.20 27.91
C GLY A 78 16.09 8.26 28.34
N PHE A 79 15.31 7.74 27.39
CA PHE A 79 14.11 6.93 27.66
C PHE A 79 14.36 5.43 27.57
N TRP A 80 15.46 5.00 26.96
CA TRP A 80 15.75 3.57 26.77
C TRP A 80 15.73 2.77 28.08
N LYS A 81 16.26 3.32 29.18
CA LYS A 81 16.27 2.61 30.49
C LYS A 81 14.88 2.29 31.03
N GLU A 82 13.89 3.14 30.72
CA GLU A 82 12.51 2.96 31.16
C GLU A 82 11.70 2.11 30.18
N LEU A 83 11.87 2.36 28.86
CA LEU A 83 11.09 1.72 27.81
C LEU A 83 11.66 0.41 27.32
N GLY A 84 12.98 0.24 27.31
CA GLY A 84 13.67 -0.94 26.78
C GLY A 84 13.10 -2.26 27.31
N PRO A 85 12.94 -2.44 28.64
CA PRO A 85 12.34 -3.65 29.19
C PRO A 85 10.88 -3.89 28.74
N LYS A 86 10.10 -2.84 28.54
CA LYS A 86 8.70 -2.95 28.05
C LYS A 86 8.67 -3.35 26.58
N ILE A 87 9.51 -2.72 25.76
CA ILE A 87 9.68 -3.03 24.34
C ILE A 87 10.12 -4.49 24.16
N GLU A 88 11.11 -4.93 24.91
CA GLU A 88 11.61 -6.32 24.86
C GLU A 88 10.54 -7.31 25.32
N ALA A 89 9.76 -6.99 26.35
CA ALA A 89 8.66 -7.84 26.82
C ALA A 89 7.50 -7.92 25.81
N ALA A 90 7.09 -6.79 25.23
CA ALA A 90 6.00 -6.74 24.25
C ALA A 90 6.39 -7.39 22.91
N GLY A 91 7.61 -7.12 22.45
CA GLY A 91 8.15 -7.66 21.21
C GLY A 91 8.58 -9.13 21.30
N GLY A 92 9.05 -9.59 22.46
CA GLY A 92 9.48 -10.96 22.70
C GLY A 92 10.57 -11.42 21.71
N GLU A 93 10.49 -12.67 21.25
CA GLU A 93 11.44 -13.26 20.29
C GLU A 93 11.53 -12.46 18.98
N TYR A 94 10.43 -11.86 18.53
CA TYR A 94 10.43 -11.03 17.33
C TYR A 94 11.38 -9.84 17.49
N TRP A 95 11.35 -9.17 18.64
CA TRP A 95 12.28 -8.08 18.92
C TRP A 95 13.70 -8.58 19.18
N GLN A 96 13.92 -9.82 19.60
CA GLN A 96 15.29 -10.32 19.79
C GLN A 96 15.95 -10.75 18.48
N LEU A 97 15.19 -11.38 17.58
CA LEU A 97 15.73 -12.03 16.38
C LEU A 97 15.70 -11.13 15.14
N ALA A 98 14.71 -10.23 15.02
CA ALA A 98 14.60 -9.37 13.85
C ALA A 98 15.67 -8.27 13.87
N ASN A 99 16.19 -7.89 12.72
CA ASN A 99 17.05 -6.71 12.58
C ASN A 99 16.22 -5.43 12.35
N ASP A 100 15.13 -5.61 11.62
CA ASP A 100 14.15 -4.62 11.19
C ASP A 100 12.75 -5.04 11.64
N VAL A 101 11.88 -4.06 11.88
CA VAL A 101 10.53 -4.31 12.36
C VAL A 101 9.52 -3.67 11.43
N ARG A 102 8.52 -4.43 11.03
CA ARG A 102 7.45 -3.96 10.14
C ARG A 102 6.32 -3.36 10.95
N GLU A 103 5.79 -2.24 10.46
CA GLU A 103 4.66 -1.55 11.08
C GLU A 103 3.45 -2.48 11.25
N ASP A 104 3.13 -3.30 10.26
CA ASP A 104 1.99 -4.21 10.26
C ASP A 104 2.19 -5.49 11.10
N HIS A 105 3.38 -5.71 11.66
CA HIS A 105 3.65 -6.94 12.39
C HIS A 105 2.97 -6.93 13.78
N PRO A 106 2.21 -7.98 14.17
CA PRO A 106 1.45 -7.99 15.43
C PRO A 106 2.29 -7.75 16.69
N LYS A 107 3.52 -8.27 16.72
CA LYS A 107 4.45 -8.04 17.84
C LYS A 107 4.99 -6.61 17.87
N PHE A 108 5.18 -5.99 16.70
CA PHE A 108 5.58 -4.59 16.65
C PHE A 108 4.42 -3.66 17.00
N GLN A 109 3.18 -4.00 16.64
CA GLN A 109 1.99 -3.26 17.07
C GLN A 109 1.83 -3.22 18.61
N ALA A 110 2.19 -4.30 19.31
CA ALA A 110 2.24 -4.29 20.77
C ALA A 110 3.31 -3.33 21.31
N VAL A 111 4.52 -3.35 20.73
CA VAL A 111 5.60 -2.40 21.05
C VAL A 111 5.17 -0.95 20.75
N LEU A 112 4.49 -0.74 19.63
CA LEU A 112 4.01 0.56 19.20
C LEU A 112 2.98 1.14 20.17
N ALA A 113 2.13 0.31 20.77
CA ALA A 113 1.19 0.75 21.80
C ALA A 113 1.93 1.33 23.03
N ASP A 114 2.97 0.64 23.52
CA ASP A 114 3.79 1.11 24.63
C ASP A 114 4.56 2.39 24.29
N LEU A 115 5.15 2.44 23.09
CA LEU A 115 5.84 3.64 22.57
C LEU A 115 4.89 4.83 22.45
N SER A 116 3.68 4.61 21.93
CA SER A 116 2.68 5.66 21.74
C SER A 116 2.16 6.19 23.08
N ALA A 117 1.87 5.30 24.03
CA ALA A 117 1.44 5.68 25.37
C ALA A 117 2.53 6.51 26.08
N PHE A 118 3.79 6.11 25.92
CA PHE A 118 4.91 6.85 26.48
C PHE A 118 5.11 8.21 25.79
N ALA A 119 5.08 8.25 24.46
CA ALA A 119 5.20 9.49 23.69
C ALA A 119 4.11 10.51 24.10
N ALA A 120 2.85 10.04 24.23
CA ALA A 120 1.74 10.86 24.71
C ALA A 120 1.98 11.43 26.12
N SER A 121 2.57 10.64 27.02
CA SER A 121 2.89 11.09 28.39
C SER A 121 3.96 12.18 28.45
N ARG A 122 4.78 12.32 27.40
CA ARG A 122 5.89 13.28 27.29
C ARG A 122 5.61 14.39 26.28
N GLY A 123 4.43 14.42 25.65
CA GLY A 123 4.08 15.39 24.63
C GLY A 123 4.88 15.24 23.33
N LEU A 124 5.31 14.02 23.00
CA LEU A 124 6.08 13.70 21.79
C LEU A 124 5.14 13.18 20.70
N ASP A 125 5.42 13.54 19.45
CA ASP A 125 4.76 12.95 18.29
C ASP A 125 5.44 11.60 17.94
N ILE A 126 4.68 10.51 18.09
CA ILE A 126 5.19 9.16 17.80
C ILE A 126 5.46 8.96 16.31
N ASN A 127 4.70 9.59 15.42
CA ASN A 127 4.94 9.47 13.99
C ASN A 127 6.22 10.21 13.59
N GLU A 128 6.45 11.41 14.12
CA GLU A 128 7.70 12.14 13.88
C GLU A 128 8.92 11.38 14.43
N PHE A 129 8.77 10.68 15.55
CA PHE A 129 9.80 9.78 16.09
C PHE A 129 10.05 8.59 15.15
N LEU A 130 8.99 7.92 14.70
CA LEU A 130 9.09 6.73 13.86
C LEU A 130 9.60 7.04 12.46
N ASP A 131 9.28 8.21 11.90
CA ASP A 131 9.77 8.65 10.60
C ASP A 131 11.30 8.74 10.57
N LYS A 132 11.92 9.13 11.69
CA LYS A 132 13.40 9.12 11.85
C LYS A 132 13.97 7.70 11.91
N CYS A 133 13.14 6.70 12.17
CA CYS A 133 13.51 5.30 12.31
C CYS A 133 13.25 4.47 11.04
N VAL A 134 12.58 5.04 10.03
CA VAL A 134 12.28 4.34 8.78
C VAL A 134 13.59 3.92 8.09
N MET A 135 13.58 2.70 7.57
CA MET A 135 14.60 2.19 6.65
C MET A 135 14.31 2.82 5.29
N GLU A 136 15.24 3.62 4.78
CA GLU A 136 15.22 3.99 3.37
C GLU A 136 15.49 2.71 2.57
N VAL A 137 14.53 2.32 1.73
CA VAL A 137 14.63 1.16 0.83
C VAL A 137 15.35 1.56 -0.45
#